data_AF-A0A5J6Z596-F1
#
_entry.id   AF-A0A5J6Z596-F1
#
_cell.length_a   1.000
_cell.length_b   1.000
_cell.length_c   1.000
_cell.angle_alpha   90.00
_cell.angle_beta   90.00
_cell.angle_gamma   90.00
#
_symmetry.space_group_name_H-M   'P 1'
#
loop_
_entity.id
_entity.type
_entity.pdbx_description
1 polymer ?
#
loop_
_entity_poly.entity_id
_entity_poly.type
_entity_poly.pdbx_seq_one_letter_code
_entity_poly.pdbx_strand_id
1 'polypeptide(L)'
;MIDPHTTVSGITSWNLTHPKPVQKVLECCKALEQVQLEAPGWRELNNPKTVAQAIEANARYNATEGEATSKALRTARSKLTAKLVETVASNLEGYLEQWEVIFAEAAGKYAEAVEKLPTEFTANQVTTFEPEQFAAFTAAREAATVLHGAQRWLLDVSRLVSGQRFDSSQWAKEFLILEPDTVATYAAIQLADTRGVDNALRSVDPVLLKAVHSGAALEFRLPAEARESARSWEEQRQGMAEEEWARVRASIVA
;
A
#
# COMPACT_ATOMS: atom_id res chain seq x y z
N MET A 1 -1.91 -5.38 -17.73
CA MET A 1 -1.41 -6.73 -17.41
C MET A 1 -0.63 -6.61 -16.11
N ILE A 2 -0.98 -7.36 -15.08
CA ILE A 2 -0.28 -7.33 -13.79
C ILE A 2 1.08 -8.01 -13.99
N ASP A 3 2.19 -7.35 -13.63
CA ASP A 3 3.52 -7.96 -13.71
C ASP A 3 3.67 -9.01 -12.59
N PRO A 4 3.88 -10.30 -12.94
CA PRO A 4 4.05 -11.38 -11.97
C PRO A 4 5.11 -11.12 -10.90
N HIS A 5 6.24 -10.52 -11.27
CA HIS A 5 7.35 -10.27 -10.33
C HIS A 5 6.98 -9.21 -9.30
N THR A 6 6.39 -8.11 -9.76
CA THR A 6 5.93 -7.04 -8.86
C THR A 6 4.86 -7.52 -7.89
N THR A 7 3.99 -8.44 -8.32
CA THR A 7 2.91 -8.97 -7.48
C THR A 7 3.42 -9.90 -6.39
N VAL A 8 4.29 -10.85 -6.75
CA VAL A 8 4.88 -11.78 -5.76
C VAL A 8 5.73 -11.01 -4.76
N SER A 9 6.56 -10.08 -5.23
CA SER A 9 7.37 -9.21 -4.36
C SER A 9 6.50 -8.32 -3.48
N GLY A 10 5.44 -7.73 -4.02
CA GLY A 10 4.51 -6.86 -3.28
C GLY A 10 3.86 -7.62 -2.13
N ILE A 11 3.28 -8.79 -2.39
CA ILE A 11 2.63 -9.62 -1.38
C ILE A 11 3.66 -10.10 -0.33
N THR A 12 4.85 -10.53 -0.77
CA THR A 12 5.92 -11.00 0.15
C THR A 12 6.43 -9.89 1.06
N SER A 13 6.35 -8.62 0.63
CA SER A 13 6.78 -7.46 1.41
C SER A 13 5.77 -7.03 2.48
N TRP A 14 4.58 -7.64 2.52
CA TRP A 14 3.62 -7.38 3.59
C TRP A 14 4.21 -7.85 4.91
N ASN A 15 4.41 -6.93 5.85
CA ASN A 15 4.94 -7.21 7.18
C ASN A 15 3.86 -7.86 8.08
N LEU A 16 3.22 -8.91 7.58
CA LEU A 16 2.10 -9.63 8.18
C LEU A 16 2.38 -11.13 8.13
N THR A 17 1.70 -11.88 8.98
CA THR A 17 1.73 -13.34 8.92
C THR A 17 0.82 -13.81 7.78
N HIS A 18 1.42 -14.39 6.73
CA HIS A 18 0.65 -14.97 5.63
C HIS A 18 -0.14 -16.20 6.09
N PRO A 19 -1.45 -16.31 5.76
CA PRO A 19 -2.21 -17.53 5.91
C PRO A 19 -1.52 -18.71 5.20
N LYS A 20 -1.56 -19.90 5.80
CA LYS A 20 -0.88 -21.10 5.29
C LYS A 20 -1.12 -21.37 3.79
N PRO A 21 -2.35 -21.22 3.25
CA PRO A 21 -2.57 -21.40 1.81
C PRO A 21 -1.78 -20.40 0.95
N VAL A 22 -1.70 -19.14 1.37
CA VAL A 22 -0.93 -18.09 0.67
C VAL A 22 0.56 -18.40 0.74
N GLN A 23 1.06 -18.75 1.93
CA GLN A 23 2.46 -19.11 2.13
C GLN A 23 2.90 -20.26 1.20
N LYS A 24 2.07 -21.30 1.07
CA LYS A 24 2.35 -22.42 0.17
C LYS A 24 2.49 -21.98 -1.30
N VAL A 25 1.65 -21.05 -1.76
CA VAL A 25 1.75 -20.54 -3.14
C VAL A 25 2.99 -19.65 -3.31
N LEU A 26 3.35 -18.84 -2.31
CA LEU A 26 4.59 -18.05 -2.31
C LEU A 26 5.83 -18.96 -2.37
N GLU A 27 5.84 -20.06 -1.62
CA GLU A 27 6.90 -21.07 -1.68
C GLU A 27 7.00 -21.71 -3.07
N CYS A 28 5.88 -22.02 -3.72
CA CYS A 28 5.88 -22.47 -5.12
C CYS A 28 6.44 -21.41 -6.07
N CYS A 29 6.11 -20.13 -5.88
CA CYS A 29 6.68 -19.04 -6.68
C CYS A 29 8.20 -18.95 -6.48
N LYS A 30 8.67 -19.02 -5.24
CA LYS A 30 10.10 -19.01 -4.91
C LYS A 30 10.84 -20.21 -5.51
N ALA A 31 10.25 -21.40 -5.43
CA ALA A 31 10.82 -22.60 -6.05
C ALA A 31 10.90 -22.47 -7.57
N LEU A 32 9.92 -21.83 -8.22
CA LEU A 32 9.96 -21.55 -9.65
C LEU A 32 11.11 -20.60 -10.02
N GLU A 33 11.38 -19.56 -9.24
CA GLU A 33 12.51 -18.65 -9.48
C GLU A 33 13.87 -19.29 -9.19
N GLN A 34 13.91 -20.33 -8.36
CA GLN A 34 15.10 -21.16 -8.14
C GLN A 34 15.37 -22.17 -9.24
N VAL A 35 14.46 -22.31 -10.23
CA VAL A 35 14.75 -23.02 -11.48
C VAL A 35 15.70 -22.15 -12.31
N GLN A 36 16.93 -21.99 -11.81
CA GLN A 36 18.05 -21.45 -12.56
C GLN A 36 18.56 -22.57 -13.47
N LEU A 37 18.33 -22.40 -14.76
CA LEU A 37 19.12 -23.07 -15.77
C LEU A 37 20.38 -22.20 -15.92
N GLU A 38 21.43 -22.46 -15.14
CA GLU A 38 22.72 -21.81 -15.40
C GLU A 38 23.33 -22.38 -16.69
N ALA A 39 23.70 -21.50 -17.63
CA ALA A 39 24.41 -21.91 -18.83
C ALA A 39 25.73 -22.57 -18.44
N PRO A 40 25.99 -23.83 -18.86
CA PRO A 40 27.28 -24.45 -18.62
C PRO A 40 28.36 -23.62 -19.31
N GLY A 41 29.31 -23.09 -18.52
CA GLY A 41 30.33 -22.19 -19.05
C GLY A 41 31.22 -22.84 -20.11
N TRP A 42 31.59 -22.08 -21.15
CA TRP A 42 32.44 -22.55 -22.25
C TRP A 42 33.94 -22.67 -21.91
N ARG A 43 34.32 -22.49 -20.63
CA ARG A 43 35.73 -22.48 -20.19
C ARG A 43 36.49 -23.77 -20.53
N GLU A 44 35.78 -24.90 -20.63
CA GLU A 44 36.35 -26.24 -20.88
C GLU A 44 36.56 -26.56 -22.38
N LEU A 45 36.21 -25.65 -23.31
CA LEU A 45 36.41 -25.86 -24.75
C LEU A 45 37.90 -25.99 -25.15
N ASN A 46 38.81 -25.48 -24.32
CA ASN A 46 40.25 -25.48 -24.59
C ASN A 46 40.97 -26.71 -24.03
N ASN A 47 40.24 -27.68 -23.49
CA ASN A 47 40.80 -28.92 -22.96
C ASN A 47 40.23 -30.14 -23.72
N PRO A 48 41.07 -30.91 -24.46
CA PRO A 48 40.63 -32.05 -25.26
C PRO A 48 39.92 -33.15 -24.47
N LYS A 49 40.11 -33.20 -23.14
CA LYS A 49 39.50 -34.21 -22.27
C LYS A 49 38.09 -33.82 -21.78
N THR A 50 37.73 -32.54 -21.85
CA THR A 50 36.48 -32.01 -21.28
C THR A 50 35.60 -31.31 -22.32
N VAL A 51 36.12 -31.04 -23.53
CA VAL A 51 35.39 -30.41 -24.64
C VAL A 51 34.09 -31.14 -25.03
N ALA A 52 34.09 -32.48 -25.09
CA ALA A 52 32.90 -33.26 -25.44
C ALA A 52 31.80 -33.14 -24.38
N GLN A 53 32.19 -33.14 -23.10
CA GLN A 53 31.26 -32.95 -21.97
C GLN A 53 30.71 -31.53 -21.94
N ALA A 54 31.54 -30.52 -22.25
CA ALA A 54 31.11 -29.13 -22.34
C ALA A 54 30.13 -28.90 -23.50
N ILE A 55 30.36 -29.52 -24.66
CA ILE A 55 29.45 -29.48 -25.81
C ILE A 55 28.15 -30.22 -25.50
N GLU A 56 28.21 -31.41 -24.87
CA GLU A 56 27.01 -32.17 -24.51
C GLU A 56 26.17 -31.46 -23.43
N ALA A 57 26.81 -30.86 -22.43
CA ALA A 57 26.14 -30.04 -21.42
C ALA A 57 25.46 -28.81 -22.05
N ASN A 58 26.15 -28.11 -22.97
CA ASN A 58 25.56 -26.99 -23.71
C ASN A 58 24.46 -27.43 -24.68
N ALA A 59 24.58 -28.60 -25.32
CA ALA A 59 23.56 -29.14 -26.22
C ALA A 59 22.30 -29.56 -25.45
N ARG A 60 22.46 -30.20 -24.28
CA ARG A 60 21.35 -30.51 -23.37
C ARG A 60 20.72 -29.23 -22.83
N TYR A 61 21.54 -28.29 -22.36
CA TYR A 61 21.10 -26.97 -21.93
C TYR A 61 20.27 -26.30 -23.02
N ASN A 62 20.79 -26.16 -24.24
CA ASN A 62 20.08 -25.56 -25.39
C ASN A 62 18.81 -26.34 -25.81
N ALA A 63 18.83 -27.67 -25.75
CA ALA A 63 17.65 -28.50 -26.00
C ALA A 63 16.56 -28.29 -24.93
N THR A 64 16.97 -28.01 -23.68
CA THR A 64 16.09 -27.73 -22.55
C THR A 64 15.79 -26.25 -22.34
N GLU A 65 16.58 -25.31 -22.86
CA GLU A 65 16.39 -23.86 -22.83
C GLU A 65 15.67 -23.34 -24.08
N GLY A 66 15.21 -24.24 -24.95
CA GLY A 66 14.39 -23.88 -26.08
C GLY A 66 13.14 -23.08 -25.66
N GLU A 67 12.54 -22.42 -26.65
CA GLU A 67 11.33 -21.60 -26.50
C GLU A 67 10.22 -22.28 -25.66
N ALA A 68 10.12 -23.62 -25.74
CA ALA A 68 9.17 -24.43 -24.99
C ALA A 68 9.33 -24.31 -23.45
N THR A 69 10.56 -24.32 -22.93
CA THR A 69 10.81 -24.21 -21.48
C THR A 69 10.64 -22.79 -20.99
N SER A 70 11.13 -21.78 -21.71
CA SER A 70 10.85 -20.38 -21.36
C SER A 70 9.35 -20.08 -21.43
N LYS A 71 8.62 -20.69 -22.38
CA LYS A 71 7.15 -20.61 -22.45
C LYS A 71 6.49 -21.34 -21.28
N ALA A 72 6.98 -22.51 -20.89
CA ALA A 72 6.48 -23.25 -19.73
C ALA A 72 6.70 -22.47 -18.42
N LEU A 73 7.89 -21.88 -18.21
CA LEU A 73 8.21 -21.03 -17.06
C LEU A 73 7.31 -19.78 -17.02
N ARG A 74 7.15 -19.06 -18.14
CA ARG A 74 6.23 -17.91 -18.22
C ARG A 74 4.78 -18.30 -17.93
N THR A 75 4.35 -19.46 -18.43
CA THR A 75 3.01 -19.99 -18.19
C THR A 75 2.82 -20.38 -16.73
N ALA A 76 3.78 -21.09 -16.14
CA ALA A 76 3.79 -21.47 -14.73
C ALA A 76 3.77 -20.24 -13.83
N ARG A 77 4.62 -19.24 -14.12
CA ARG A 77 4.66 -17.97 -13.40
C ARG A 77 3.31 -17.26 -13.44
N SER A 78 2.72 -17.13 -14.63
CA SER A 78 1.40 -16.50 -14.79
C SER A 78 0.31 -17.25 -14.02
N LYS A 79 0.30 -18.59 -14.07
CA LYS A 79 -0.66 -19.42 -13.32
C LYS A 79 -0.48 -19.31 -11.81
N LEU A 80 0.77 -19.32 -11.33
CA LEU A 80 1.07 -19.19 -9.90
C LEU A 80 0.72 -17.80 -9.38
N THR A 81 1.00 -16.73 -10.14
CA THR A 81 0.58 -15.37 -9.78
C THR A 81 -0.95 -15.25 -9.73
N ALA A 82 -1.66 -15.77 -10.74
CA ALA A 82 -3.12 -15.78 -10.71
C ALA A 82 -3.65 -16.56 -9.50
N LYS A 83 -3.05 -17.71 -9.19
CA LYS A 83 -3.42 -18.51 -8.01
C LYS A 83 -3.10 -17.81 -6.70
N LEU A 84 -1.98 -17.08 -6.64
CA LEU A 84 -1.59 -16.30 -5.48
C LEU A 84 -2.62 -15.21 -5.20
N VAL A 85 -2.99 -14.44 -6.22
CA VAL A 85 -4.02 -13.38 -6.11
C VAL A 85 -5.36 -13.96 -5.66
N GLU A 86 -5.81 -15.08 -6.25
CA GLU A 86 -7.03 -15.77 -5.84
C GLU A 86 -6.95 -16.22 -4.37
N THR A 87 -5.83 -16.83 -3.98
CA THR A 87 -5.64 -17.33 -2.61
C THR A 87 -5.58 -16.19 -1.60
N VAL A 88 -4.95 -15.07 -1.94
CA VAL A 88 -4.96 -13.86 -1.10
C VAL A 88 -6.39 -13.32 -0.96
N ALA A 89 -7.14 -13.20 -2.06
CA ALA A 89 -8.52 -12.74 -2.00
C ALA A 89 -9.41 -13.62 -1.11
N SER A 90 -9.25 -14.95 -1.20
CA SER A 90 -9.98 -15.90 -0.36
C SER A 90 -9.53 -15.95 1.10
N ASN A 91 -8.41 -15.33 1.45
CA ASN A 91 -7.88 -15.29 2.82
C ASN A 91 -7.68 -13.84 3.29
N LEU A 92 -8.44 -12.89 2.72
CA LEU A 92 -8.28 -11.47 3.03
C LEU A 92 -8.63 -11.16 4.49
N GLU A 93 -9.64 -11.83 5.03
CA GLU A 93 -10.10 -11.70 6.42
C GLU A 93 -8.97 -11.90 7.44
N GLY A 94 -8.13 -12.94 7.27
CA GLY A 94 -7.00 -13.17 8.16
C GLY A 94 -5.91 -12.08 8.11
N TYR A 95 -5.85 -11.29 7.04
CA TYR A 95 -5.00 -10.09 7.00
C TYR A 95 -5.70 -8.88 7.62
N LEU A 96 -7.01 -8.76 7.45
CA LEU A 96 -7.81 -7.70 8.07
C LEU A 96 -7.74 -7.78 9.59
N GLU A 97 -7.94 -8.96 10.18
CA GLU A 97 -7.83 -9.17 11.63
C GLU A 97 -6.48 -8.71 12.20
N GLN A 98 -5.39 -8.96 11.48
CA GLN A 98 -4.06 -8.50 11.88
C GLN A 98 -3.93 -6.98 11.80
N TRP A 99 -4.41 -6.39 10.70
CA TRP A 99 -4.37 -4.95 10.52
C TRP A 99 -5.30 -4.19 11.45
N GLU A 100 -6.48 -4.70 11.76
CA GLU A 100 -7.44 -4.04 12.66
C GLU A 100 -6.80 -3.75 14.02
N VAL A 101 -6.07 -4.72 14.58
CA VAL A 101 -5.36 -4.53 15.86
C VAL A 101 -4.24 -3.51 15.73
N ILE A 102 -3.39 -3.64 14.71
CA ILE A 102 -2.24 -2.74 14.47
C ILE A 102 -2.72 -1.30 14.20
N PHE A 103 -3.77 -1.17 13.40
CA PHE A 103 -4.37 0.09 13.00
C PHE A 103 -5.05 0.76 14.17
N ALA A 104 -5.89 0.05 14.94
CA ALA A 104 -6.61 0.63 16.07
C ALA A 104 -5.66 1.22 17.12
N GLU A 105 -4.55 0.52 17.42
CA GLU A 105 -3.52 1.05 18.32
C GLU A 105 -2.87 2.33 17.78
N ALA A 106 -2.49 2.34 16.49
CA ALA A 106 -1.91 3.51 15.86
C ALA A 106 -2.90 4.68 15.76
N ALA A 107 -4.15 4.40 15.40
CA ALA A 107 -5.22 5.39 15.27
C ALA A 107 -5.51 6.07 16.60
N GLY A 108 -5.61 5.31 17.70
CA GLY A 108 -5.77 5.86 19.04
C GLY A 108 -4.60 6.78 19.44
N LYS A 109 -3.36 6.29 19.29
CA LYS A 109 -2.16 7.10 19.58
C LYS A 109 -2.08 8.37 18.74
N TYR A 110 -2.46 8.28 17.46
CA TYR A 110 -2.46 9.44 16.58
C TYR A 110 -3.52 10.44 17.04
N ALA A 111 -4.76 10.02 17.26
CA ALA A 111 -5.85 10.90 17.69
C ALA A 111 -5.51 11.63 19.01
N GLU A 112 -5.03 10.90 20.03
CA GLU A 112 -4.61 11.49 21.32
C GLU A 112 -3.45 12.49 21.17
N ALA A 113 -2.55 12.24 20.22
CA ALA A 113 -1.44 13.14 19.94
C ALA A 113 -1.90 14.40 19.19
N VAL A 114 -2.82 14.26 18.23
CA VAL A 114 -3.37 15.36 17.44
C VAL A 114 -4.04 16.41 18.32
N GLU A 115 -4.76 16.01 19.38
CA GLU A 115 -5.39 16.94 20.33
C GLU A 115 -4.41 17.92 20.97
N LYS A 116 -3.13 17.54 21.08
CA LYS A 116 -2.07 18.35 21.74
C LYS A 116 -1.23 19.14 20.73
N LEU A 117 -1.41 18.90 19.44
CA LEU A 117 -0.65 19.53 18.38
C LEU A 117 -1.43 20.67 17.73
N PRO A 118 -0.76 21.77 17.35
CA PRO A 118 -1.39 22.75 16.49
C PRO A 118 -1.67 22.15 15.10
N THR A 119 -2.71 22.64 14.43
CA THR A 119 -3.09 22.22 13.07
C THR A 119 -2.02 22.54 12.02
N GLU A 120 -1.18 23.54 12.29
CA GLU A 120 -0.05 23.94 11.45
C GLU A 120 1.16 24.28 12.31
N PHE A 121 2.35 23.85 11.87
CA PHE A 121 3.61 24.20 12.50
C PHE A 121 4.79 24.00 11.54
N THR A 122 5.93 24.57 11.91
CA THR A 122 7.21 24.49 11.18
C THR A 122 8.27 23.77 12.03
N ALA A 123 9.37 23.34 11.41
CA ALA A 123 10.49 22.74 12.13
C ALA A 123 11.04 23.64 13.25
N ASN A 124 11.06 24.96 13.06
CA ASN A 124 11.49 25.90 14.08
C ASN A 124 10.56 25.89 15.30
N GLN A 125 9.24 25.84 15.08
CA GLN A 125 8.27 25.77 16.17
C GLN A 125 8.38 24.45 16.96
N VAL A 126 8.71 23.34 16.31
CA VAL A 126 8.94 22.06 17.00
C VAL A 126 10.10 22.15 18.00
N THR A 127 11.14 22.95 17.72
CA THR A 127 12.25 23.13 18.68
C THR A 127 11.87 23.88 19.94
N THR A 128 10.75 24.61 19.90
CA THR A 128 10.20 25.37 21.01
C THR A 128 8.95 24.74 21.60
N PHE A 129 8.59 23.51 21.18
CA PHE A 129 7.47 22.79 21.79
C PHE A 129 7.76 22.47 23.24
N GLU A 130 6.73 22.64 24.07
CA GLU A 130 6.77 22.15 25.44
C GLU A 130 6.93 20.60 25.44
N PRO A 131 7.48 20.01 26.51
CA PRO A 131 7.75 18.58 26.57
C PRO A 131 6.55 17.70 26.19
N GLU A 132 5.34 18.09 26.59
CA GLU A 132 4.10 17.38 26.25
C GLU A 132 3.75 17.45 24.76
N GLN A 133 3.93 18.62 24.14
CA GLN A 133 3.69 18.82 22.71
C GLN A 133 4.75 18.09 21.86
N PHE A 134 6.00 18.08 22.32
CA PHE A 134 7.07 17.34 21.65
C PHE A 134 6.86 15.83 21.73
N ALA A 135 6.38 15.33 22.88
CA ALA A 135 5.98 13.93 23.04
C ALA A 135 4.80 13.58 22.10
N ALA A 136 3.79 14.45 22.02
CA ALA A 136 2.68 14.30 21.08
C ALA A 136 3.15 14.29 19.62
N PHE A 137 4.04 15.20 19.24
CA PHE A 137 4.63 15.25 17.89
C PHE A 137 5.32 13.92 17.54
N THR A 138 6.11 13.38 18.47
CA THR A 138 6.81 12.11 18.28
C THR A 138 5.83 10.95 18.14
N ALA A 139 4.81 10.89 19.01
CA ALA A 139 3.77 9.86 18.95
C ALA A 139 2.95 9.92 17.65
N ALA A 140 2.54 11.12 17.22
CA ALA A 140 1.84 11.33 15.96
C ALA A 140 2.68 10.86 14.76
N ARG A 141 3.98 11.17 14.74
CA ARG A 141 4.88 10.76 13.65
C ARG A 141 5.03 9.23 13.57
N GLU A 142 5.19 8.58 14.71
CA GLU A 142 5.30 7.12 14.79
C GLU A 142 4.00 6.45 14.34
N ALA A 143 2.86 6.92 14.85
CA ALA A 143 1.56 6.41 14.46
C ALA A 143 1.23 6.66 12.98
N ALA A 144 1.54 7.84 12.43
CA ALA A 144 1.39 8.15 11.02
C ALA A 144 2.14 7.16 10.12
N THR A 145 3.33 6.74 10.53
CA THR A 145 4.12 5.74 9.80
C THR A 145 3.39 4.40 9.68
N VAL A 146 2.73 3.97 10.76
CA VAL A 146 1.94 2.73 10.78
C VAL A 146 0.67 2.89 9.93
N LEU A 147 -0.04 4.02 10.06
CA LEU A 147 -1.24 4.34 9.27
C LEU A 147 -0.94 4.39 7.76
N HIS A 148 0.21 4.93 7.37
CA HIS A 148 0.69 4.89 5.97
C HIS A 148 1.03 3.49 5.50
N GLY A 149 1.52 2.63 6.40
CA GLY A 149 1.70 1.20 6.14
C GLY A 149 0.37 0.53 5.79
N ALA A 150 -0.66 0.78 6.60
CA ALA A 150 -2.02 0.29 6.37
C ALA A 150 -2.61 0.82 5.04
N GLN A 151 -2.49 2.12 4.78
CA GLN A 151 -2.95 2.74 3.53
C GLN A 151 -2.24 2.12 2.31
N ARG A 152 -0.92 1.90 2.38
CA ARG A 152 -0.18 1.25 1.29
C ARG A 152 -0.65 -0.18 1.07
N TRP A 153 -0.86 -0.94 2.13
CA TRP A 153 -1.39 -2.29 2.04
C TRP A 153 -2.79 -2.30 1.41
N LEU A 154 -3.69 -1.40 1.81
CA LEU A 154 -5.02 -1.25 1.21
C LEU A 154 -4.96 -0.89 -0.29
N LEU A 155 -4.03 -0.03 -0.69
CA LEU A 155 -3.78 0.28 -2.10
C LEU A 155 -3.30 -0.95 -2.89
N ASP A 156 -2.46 -1.78 -2.28
CA ASP A 156 -2.00 -3.03 -2.91
C ASP A 156 -3.15 -4.04 -3.02
N VAL A 157 -3.97 -4.19 -1.98
CA VAL A 157 -5.20 -5.00 -2.04
C VAL A 157 -6.12 -4.51 -3.15
N SER A 158 -6.30 -3.20 -3.29
CA SER A 158 -7.13 -2.59 -4.35
C SER A 158 -6.66 -2.93 -5.76
N ARG A 159 -5.35 -3.00 -5.97
CA ARG A 159 -4.74 -3.35 -7.26
C ARG A 159 -4.82 -4.84 -7.58
N LEU A 160 -4.73 -5.68 -6.55
CA LEU A 160 -4.64 -7.13 -6.68
C LEU A 160 -6.01 -7.79 -6.73
N VAL A 161 -6.93 -7.39 -5.86
CA VAL A 161 -8.23 -8.03 -5.67
C VAL A 161 -9.28 -7.24 -6.46
N SER A 162 -9.79 -7.84 -7.54
CA SER A 162 -10.72 -7.18 -8.47
C SER A 162 -11.97 -6.58 -7.82
N GLY A 163 -12.50 -7.21 -6.76
CA GLY A 163 -13.65 -6.72 -6.00
C GLY A 163 -13.34 -5.54 -5.06
N GLN A 164 -12.06 -5.20 -4.87
CA GLN A 164 -11.60 -4.18 -3.94
C GLN A 164 -11.04 -2.94 -4.64
N ARG A 165 -11.43 -2.69 -5.89
CA ARG A 165 -10.83 -1.59 -6.66
C ARG A 165 -11.18 -0.22 -6.06
N PHE A 166 -10.15 0.54 -5.72
CA PHE A 166 -10.18 1.95 -5.32
C PHE A 166 -9.37 2.79 -6.30
N ASP A 167 -9.99 3.82 -6.88
CA ASP A 167 -9.37 4.67 -7.91
C ASP A 167 -8.78 5.95 -7.29
N SER A 168 -7.47 5.94 -7.07
CA SER A 168 -6.75 7.09 -6.51
C SER A 168 -6.61 8.29 -7.47
N SER A 169 -7.06 8.16 -8.72
CA SER A 169 -7.15 9.30 -9.64
C SER A 169 -8.45 10.09 -9.44
N GLN A 170 -9.48 9.44 -8.91
CA GLN A 170 -10.77 10.05 -8.61
C GLN A 170 -10.87 10.48 -7.15
N TRP A 171 -10.34 9.67 -6.23
CA TRP A 171 -10.49 9.85 -4.79
C TRP A 171 -9.13 10.02 -4.13
N ALA A 172 -9.06 10.90 -3.12
CA ALA A 172 -7.91 10.98 -2.24
C ALA A 172 -7.65 9.62 -1.58
N LYS A 173 -6.40 9.15 -1.61
CA LYS A 173 -5.99 7.85 -1.02
C LYS A 173 -6.20 7.83 0.49
N GLU A 174 -6.29 8.99 1.11
CA GLU A 174 -6.54 9.22 2.53
C GLU A 174 -7.89 8.65 2.96
N PHE A 175 -8.90 8.57 2.08
CA PHE A 175 -10.18 7.91 2.38
C PHE A 175 -10.07 6.41 2.65
N LEU A 176 -8.94 5.78 2.36
CA LEU A 176 -8.71 4.39 2.76
C LEU A 176 -8.56 4.22 4.28
N ILE A 177 -8.22 5.29 4.99
CA ILE A 177 -7.95 5.27 6.43
C ILE A 177 -8.65 6.41 7.20
N LEU A 178 -9.39 7.28 6.52
CA LEU A 178 -10.14 8.39 7.10
C LEU A 178 -11.60 8.30 6.67
N GLU A 179 -12.48 8.43 7.64
CA GLU A 179 -13.90 8.63 7.43
C GLU A 179 -14.27 10.10 7.75
N PRO A 180 -14.77 10.86 6.76
CA PRO A 180 -15.31 12.19 7.02
C PRO A 180 -16.56 12.12 7.89
N ASP A 181 -16.73 13.09 8.79
CA ASP A 181 -17.98 13.29 9.54
C ASP A 181 -18.86 14.39 8.91
N THR A 182 -18.27 15.24 8.05
CA THR A 182 -18.98 16.34 7.38
C THR A 182 -18.53 16.50 5.94
N VAL A 183 -19.35 17.16 5.11
CA VAL A 183 -18.97 17.52 3.73
C VAL A 183 -17.74 18.45 3.72
N ALA A 184 -17.56 19.29 4.74
CA ALA A 184 -16.38 20.14 4.86
C ALA A 184 -15.11 19.31 5.09
N THR A 185 -15.16 18.33 5.98
CA THR A 185 -14.05 17.40 6.25
C THR A 185 -13.75 16.53 5.02
N TYR A 186 -14.79 16.04 4.32
CA TYR A 186 -14.64 15.32 3.05
C TYR A 186 -13.91 16.17 2.01
N ALA A 187 -14.35 17.41 1.82
CA ALA A 187 -13.75 18.34 0.88
C ALA A 187 -12.32 18.72 1.26
N ALA A 188 -12.03 18.88 2.55
CA ALA A 188 -10.69 19.16 3.05
C ALA A 188 -9.72 18.00 2.73
N ILE A 189 -10.16 16.75 2.89
CA ILE A 189 -9.37 15.56 2.52
C ILE A 189 -9.18 15.50 0.99
N GLN A 190 -10.27 15.61 0.23
CA GLN A 190 -10.25 15.46 -1.23
C GLN A 190 -9.44 16.54 -1.95
N LEU A 191 -9.42 17.76 -1.42
CA LEU A 191 -8.76 18.93 -2.03
C LEU A 191 -7.42 19.27 -1.37
N ALA A 192 -6.94 18.46 -0.43
CA ALA A 192 -5.72 18.74 0.30
C ALA A 192 -4.52 18.89 -0.64
N ASP A 193 -3.88 20.05 -0.60
CA ASP A 193 -2.61 20.29 -1.28
C ASP A 193 -1.48 20.36 -0.24
N THR A 194 -0.56 19.42 -0.32
CA THR A 194 0.58 19.31 0.62
C THR A 194 1.90 19.83 0.02
N ARG A 195 1.84 20.45 -1.17
CA ARG A 195 3.00 21.08 -1.81
C ARG A 195 3.47 22.27 -0.97
N GLY A 196 4.78 22.33 -0.72
CA GLY A 196 5.39 23.41 0.05
C GLY A 196 5.24 23.32 1.57
N VAL A 197 4.58 22.28 2.10
CA VAL A 197 4.47 22.04 3.55
C VAL A 197 5.86 21.80 4.16
N ASP A 198 6.09 22.34 5.35
CA ASP A 198 7.32 22.15 6.13
C ASP A 198 7.59 20.66 6.42
N ASN A 199 8.86 20.27 6.51
CA ASN A 199 9.23 18.86 6.71
C ASN A 199 8.73 18.30 8.05
N ALA A 200 8.67 19.12 9.11
CA ALA A 200 8.17 18.67 10.41
C ALA A 200 6.67 18.34 10.33
N LEU A 201 5.88 19.23 9.75
CA LEU A 201 4.45 19.00 9.54
C LEU A 201 4.19 17.84 8.56
N ARG A 202 5.03 17.69 7.52
CA ARG A 202 4.96 16.53 6.60
C ARG A 202 5.15 15.20 7.33
N SER A 203 5.99 15.17 8.38
CA SER A 203 6.31 13.93 9.09
C SER A 203 5.14 13.34 9.88
N VAL A 204 4.14 14.15 10.25
CA VAL A 204 2.92 13.70 10.92
C VAL A 204 1.74 13.54 9.96
N ASP A 205 1.96 13.72 8.66
CA ASP A 205 0.93 13.84 7.61
C ASP A 205 -0.06 15.01 7.84
N PRO A 206 0.08 16.12 7.09
CA PRO A 206 -0.78 17.29 7.26
C PRO A 206 -2.25 17.03 6.93
N VAL A 207 -2.55 16.08 6.04
CA VAL A 207 -3.94 15.79 5.65
C VAL A 207 -4.63 15.04 6.78
N LEU A 208 -3.98 14.00 7.32
CA LEU A 208 -4.47 13.28 8.49
C LEU A 208 -4.62 14.23 9.69
N LEU A 209 -3.61 15.06 9.96
CA LEU A 209 -3.63 15.98 11.10
C LEU A 209 -4.84 16.93 11.03
N LYS A 210 -5.03 17.59 9.89
CA LYS A 210 -6.14 18.53 9.67
C LYS A 210 -7.50 17.82 9.70
N ALA A 211 -7.60 16.65 9.08
CA ALA A 211 -8.84 15.88 9.04
C ALA A 211 -9.27 15.43 10.44
N VAL A 212 -8.34 14.87 11.23
CA VAL A 212 -8.62 14.42 12.61
C VAL A 212 -8.96 15.61 13.51
N HIS A 213 -8.24 16.75 13.39
CA HIS A 213 -8.63 17.99 14.08
C HIS A 213 -10.04 18.47 13.70
N SER A 214 -10.47 18.22 12.46
CA SER A 214 -11.81 18.57 11.95
C SER A 214 -12.86 17.48 12.21
N GLY A 215 -12.56 16.51 13.07
CA GLY A 215 -13.49 15.46 13.49
C GLY A 215 -13.56 14.23 12.58
N ALA A 216 -12.67 14.08 11.58
CA ALA A 216 -12.59 12.82 10.83
C ALA A 216 -12.18 11.67 11.74
N ALA A 217 -12.84 10.53 11.60
CA ALA A 217 -12.44 9.31 12.29
C ALA A 217 -11.35 8.58 11.49
N LEU A 218 -10.37 8.02 12.20
CA LEU A 218 -9.43 7.07 11.62
C LEU A 218 -10.08 5.69 11.63
N GLU A 219 -10.41 5.17 10.45
CA GLU A 219 -11.11 3.89 10.31
C GLU A 219 -10.41 2.99 9.31
N PHE A 220 -10.28 1.71 9.67
CA PHE A 220 -9.73 0.70 8.79
C PHE A 220 -10.86 -0.02 8.07
N ARG A 221 -11.00 0.26 6.77
CA ARG A 221 -12.05 -0.33 5.93
C ARG A 221 -11.46 -0.92 4.66
N LEU A 222 -12.18 -1.87 4.07
CA LEU A 222 -11.78 -2.41 2.79
C LEU A 222 -11.85 -1.34 1.69
N PRO A 223 -10.99 -1.39 0.66
CA PRO A 223 -10.97 -0.30 -0.32
C PRO A 223 -12.29 -0.15 -1.11
N ALA A 224 -13.06 -1.23 -1.31
CA ALA A 224 -14.39 -1.13 -1.88
C ALA A 224 -15.35 -0.31 -0.99
N GLU A 225 -15.29 -0.50 0.33
CA GLU A 225 -16.12 0.21 1.32
C GLU A 225 -15.70 1.67 1.42
N ALA A 226 -14.39 1.96 1.47
CA ALA A 226 -13.85 3.32 1.43
C ALA A 226 -14.33 4.09 0.18
N ARG A 227 -14.38 3.40 -0.98
CA ARG A 227 -14.90 3.98 -2.22
C ARG A 227 -16.41 4.27 -2.15
N GLU A 228 -17.19 3.36 -1.57
CA GLU A 228 -18.64 3.57 -1.38
C GLU A 228 -18.90 4.75 -0.43
N SER A 229 -18.15 4.85 0.68
CA SER A 229 -18.20 6.00 1.59
C SER A 229 -17.88 7.30 0.86
N ALA A 230 -16.73 7.38 0.18
CA ALA A 230 -16.32 8.58 -0.55
C ALA A 230 -17.35 8.99 -1.63
N ARG A 231 -17.96 8.02 -2.32
CA ARG A 231 -19.05 8.28 -3.26
C ARG A 231 -20.26 8.90 -2.57
N SER A 232 -20.67 8.35 -1.43
CA SER A 232 -21.83 8.87 -0.69
C SER A 232 -21.63 10.32 -0.23
N TRP A 233 -20.41 10.68 0.17
CA TRP A 233 -20.06 12.05 0.52
C TRP A 233 -20.03 12.98 -0.68
N GLU A 234 -19.55 12.49 -1.82
CA GLU A 234 -19.60 13.24 -3.08
C GLU A 234 -21.03 13.49 -3.56
N GLU A 235 -21.93 12.52 -3.41
CA GLU A 235 -23.36 12.68 -3.71
C GLU A 235 -24.01 13.73 -2.80
N GLN A 236 -23.69 13.71 -1.50
CA GLN A 236 -24.13 14.77 -0.58
C GLN A 236 -23.62 16.14 -1.02
N ARG A 237 -22.32 16.26 -1.36
CA ARG A 237 -21.73 17.50 -1.89
C ARG A 237 -22.43 17.98 -3.16
N GLN A 238 -22.76 17.08 -4.08
CA GLN A 238 -23.47 17.41 -5.32
C GLN A 238 -24.92 17.83 -5.10
N GLY A 239 -25.56 17.35 -4.02
CA GLY A 239 -26.90 17.75 -3.62
C GLY A 239 -26.97 19.13 -2.94
N MET A 240 -25.83 19.71 -2.52
CA MET A 240 -25.80 21.02 -1.87
C MET A 240 -26.03 22.17 -2.85
N ALA A 241 -26.70 23.23 -2.36
CA ALA A 241 -26.82 24.47 -3.11
C ALA A 241 -25.44 25.14 -3.30
N GLU A 242 -25.23 25.85 -4.41
CA GLU A 242 -23.94 26.45 -4.76
C GLU A 242 -23.45 27.45 -3.68
N GLU A 243 -24.36 28.22 -3.09
CA GLU A 243 -24.05 29.15 -2.00
C GLU A 243 -23.59 28.45 -0.71
N GLU A 244 -24.14 27.27 -0.44
CA GLU A 244 -23.77 26.47 0.72
C GLU A 244 -22.39 25.82 0.49
N TRP A 245 -22.17 25.31 -0.72
CA TRP A 245 -20.86 24.79 -1.13
C TRP A 245 -19.78 25.88 -1.14
N ALA A 246 -20.10 27.11 -1.56
CA ALA A 246 -19.19 28.24 -1.49
C ALA A 246 -18.78 28.56 -0.05
N ARG A 247 -19.73 28.50 0.91
CA ARG A 247 -19.45 28.67 2.34
C ARG A 247 -18.53 27.57 2.88
N VAL A 248 -18.80 26.31 2.54
CA VAL A 248 -17.94 25.17 2.93
C VAL A 248 -16.53 25.31 2.37
N ARG A 249 -16.37 25.70 1.10
CA ARG A 249 -15.03 25.93 0.53
C ARG A 249 -14.29 27.07 1.22
N ALA A 250 -14.99 28.14 1.57
CA ALA A 250 -14.38 29.27 2.27
C ALA A 250 -13.86 28.86 3.66
N SER A 251 -14.55 27.96 4.37
CA SER A 251 -14.09 27.48 5.69
C SER A 251 -12.92 26.51 5.64
N ILE A 252 -12.60 25.93 4.47
CA ILE A 252 -11.45 25.02 4.31
C ILE A 252 -10.15 25.80 4.08
N VAL A 253 -10.24 26.99 3.50
CA VAL A 253 -9.09 27.86 3.14
C VAL A 253 -8.73 28.82 4.28
N ALA A 254 -9.67 29.09 5.19
CA ALA A 254 -9.50 29.96 6.35
C ALA A 254 -8.77 29.25 7.49
#